data_AF-A0A179FXI8-F1
#
_entry.id   AF-A0A179FXI8-F1
#
_cell.length_a   1.000
_cell.length_b   1.000
_cell.length_c   1.000
_cell.angle_alpha   90.00
_cell.angle_beta   90.00
_cell.angle_gamma   90.00
#
_symmetry.space_group_name_H-M   'P 1'
#
loop_
_entity.id
_entity.type
_entity.pdbx_description
1 polymer ?
#
loop_
_entity_poly.entity_id
_entity_poly.type
_entity_poly.pdbx_seq_one_letter_code
_entity_poly.pdbx_strand_id
1 'polypeptide(L)'
;MAPNTTSPSALQLPSSNPGPASPSKRPVTPTSASSTRTGIVVFSGGSAANSLVDIFERVREANKTSLSYVIPISDNGGSTSEIIRVFGGPGIGDVRSRLVRLIPDNDAPETVAIKHLFNYRLAKTYEAARAEWFEILDAAHPLWINVSSPKRELIRSYLNSFNLEVIKRMRPSSRFDFSKASIGNLFLTGARLFTGSFEAAIYLLSSICAVPDRISVLPALNTNFAHHIAAGLQDGTVITGQNDISHPSYPTAAVPGAGTGALTTGLTTGMQTPALSVGHDTEEHDKIEDANLPGSLPALRRPAIVFSKEEDEDLPSRIDRIWYINPYGQEIRIPANPRVLDAINTANTVVYCIGSLFTSLIPNLVLKGVGEAIANPMIRNKILILNGTTDRETGPSDDPFTALDFVGAIANACADSRGWHKPSEDEYNLYVTHVIHLEGLASPKVDKQKFGQLGIDTIRLYGPKDELGRGGRYDATALGQTLETVVGRKDIRVDRSRRNTLVG
;
A
#
# COMPACT_ATOMS: atom_id res chain seq x y z
N MET A 1 30.14 53.67 48.68
CA MET A 1 29.86 53.53 47.23
C MET A 1 30.77 52.43 46.70
N ALA A 2 30.19 51.31 46.26
CA ALA A 2 30.88 50.22 45.58
C ALA A 2 31.07 50.56 44.08
N PRO A 3 31.95 49.87 43.34
CA PRO A 3 31.53 48.59 42.75
C PRO A 3 32.62 47.51 42.82
N ASN A 4 32.22 46.23 42.83
CA ASN A 4 33.11 45.16 42.37
C ASN A 4 32.29 43.99 41.82
N THR A 5 32.69 43.56 40.63
CA THR A 5 32.12 42.52 39.78
C THR A 5 32.60 41.14 40.22
N THR A 6 31.69 40.17 40.36
CA THR A 6 32.02 38.75 40.58
C THR A 6 31.22 37.86 39.62
N SER A 7 31.94 37.08 38.81
CA SER A 7 31.48 35.92 38.05
C SER A 7 31.71 34.62 38.86
N PRO A 8 30.90 33.55 38.70
CA PRO A 8 30.86 32.44 39.65
C PRO A 8 31.71 31.22 39.27
N SER A 9 32.06 30.47 40.32
CA SER A 9 33.01 29.36 40.42
C SER A 9 32.59 28.05 39.76
N ALA A 10 33.60 27.33 39.27
CA ALA A 10 33.58 25.91 38.93
C ALA A 10 33.60 25.04 40.21
N LEU A 11 32.84 23.94 40.21
CA LEU A 11 32.75 22.97 41.30
C LEU A 11 33.21 21.59 40.83
N GLN A 12 34.14 21.02 41.60
CA GLN A 12 34.80 19.73 41.46
C GLN A 12 33.84 18.54 41.66
N LEU A 13 34.09 17.48 40.88
CA LEU A 13 33.54 16.12 41.05
C LEU A 13 34.44 15.29 41.97
N PRO A 14 33.88 14.48 42.88
CA PRO A 14 34.55 13.30 43.42
C PRO A 14 33.90 11.98 42.97
N SER A 15 34.79 11.01 42.76
CA SER A 15 34.60 9.63 42.33
C SER A 15 34.06 8.68 43.41
N SER A 16 33.23 7.70 43.03
CA SER A 16 33.25 6.35 43.61
C SER A 16 32.53 5.30 42.75
N ASN A 17 33.22 4.17 42.53
CA ASN A 17 32.73 2.94 41.89
C ASN A 17 31.82 2.14 42.83
N PRO A 18 30.85 1.37 42.28
CA PRO A 18 30.65 0.00 42.78
C PRO A 18 30.56 -1.04 41.64
N GLY A 19 31.07 -2.24 41.94
CA GLY A 19 31.18 -3.40 41.03
C GLY A 19 29.86 -4.14 40.72
N PRO A 20 29.92 -5.31 40.04
CA PRO A 20 28.80 -5.88 39.32
C PRO A 20 27.88 -6.71 40.23
N ALA A 21 26.62 -6.33 40.32
CA ALA A 21 25.57 -7.13 40.97
C ALA A 21 24.76 -7.90 39.90
N SER A 22 24.68 -9.22 40.09
CA SER A 22 23.86 -10.17 39.33
C SER A 22 22.36 -9.80 39.36
N PRO A 23 21.60 -9.96 38.25
CA PRO A 23 20.18 -9.66 38.25
C PRO A 23 19.38 -10.80 38.91
N SER A 24 18.68 -10.48 40.00
CA SER A 24 17.74 -11.38 40.65
C SER A 24 16.49 -11.55 39.77
N LYS A 25 16.17 -12.82 39.45
CA LYS A 25 14.93 -13.21 38.77
C LYS A 25 13.74 -12.91 39.69
N ARG A 26 13.00 -11.84 39.41
CA ARG A 26 11.61 -11.71 39.88
C ARG A 26 10.72 -12.56 38.98
N PRO A 27 9.81 -13.40 39.51
CA PRO A 27 8.82 -14.07 38.69
C PRO A 27 7.83 -13.01 38.22
N VAL A 28 7.83 -12.75 36.91
CA VAL A 28 6.75 -12.00 36.27
C VAL A 28 5.56 -12.94 36.22
N THR A 29 4.66 -12.81 37.17
CA THR A 29 3.31 -13.37 37.07
C THR A 29 2.66 -12.76 35.83
N PRO A 30 2.18 -13.54 34.85
CA PRO A 30 1.45 -12.99 33.74
C PRO A 30 0.09 -12.53 34.29
N THR A 31 -0.06 -11.22 34.51
CA THR A 31 -1.38 -10.62 34.57
C THR A 31 -2.00 -10.83 33.19
N SER A 32 -2.81 -11.88 33.09
CA SER A 32 -3.71 -12.15 31.98
C SER A 32 -4.79 -11.05 31.94
N ALA A 33 -4.42 -9.87 31.47
CA ALA A 33 -5.38 -8.97 30.89
C ALA A 33 -5.77 -9.60 29.55
N SER A 34 -6.83 -10.40 29.56
CA SER A 34 -7.55 -10.81 28.35
C SER A 34 -8.11 -9.54 27.70
N SER A 35 -7.26 -8.75 27.04
CA SER A 35 -7.72 -7.75 26.09
C SER A 35 -8.40 -8.53 24.98
N THR A 36 -9.71 -8.39 24.89
CA THR A 36 -10.49 -9.03 23.84
C THR A 36 -10.02 -8.43 22.51
N ARG A 37 -9.30 -9.23 21.72
CA ARG A 37 -8.90 -8.85 20.36
C ARG A 37 -10.15 -8.72 19.50
N THR A 38 -10.51 -7.49 19.16
CA THR A 38 -11.75 -7.16 18.44
C THR A 38 -11.48 -6.33 17.19
N GLY A 39 -10.28 -6.42 16.60
CA GLY A 39 -9.98 -5.72 15.34
C GLY A 39 -10.07 -6.61 14.10
N ILE A 40 -10.40 -6.00 12.96
CA ILE A 40 -10.24 -6.53 11.62
C ILE A 40 -9.20 -5.66 10.91
N VAL A 41 -8.15 -6.28 10.38
CA VAL A 41 -7.15 -5.61 9.54
C VAL A 41 -7.36 -6.05 8.10
N VAL A 42 -7.48 -5.10 7.19
CA VAL A 42 -7.63 -5.34 5.75
C VAL A 42 -6.42 -4.77 5.04
N PHE A 43 -5.58 -5.66 4.50
CA PHE A 43 -4.55 -5.26 3.53
C PHE A 43 -5.23 -5.05 2.18
N SER A 44 -5.12 -3.85 1.63
CA SER A 44 -5.72 -3.49 0.35
C SER A 44 -4.88 -2.46 -0.39
N GLY A 45 -4.92 -2.48 -1.72
CA GLY A 45 -4.45 -1.37 -2.54
C GLY A 45 -5.60 -0.54 -3.09
N GLY A 46 -5.46 -0.11 -4.33
CA GLY A 46 -6.32 0.85 -5.02
C GLY A 46 -7.78 0.43 -5.28
N SER A 47 -8.26 0.72 -6.49
CA SER A 47 -9.70 0.82 -6.76
C SER A 47 -10.50 -0.48 -6.60
N ALA A 48 -9.87 -1.65 -6.75
CA ALA A 48 -10.57 -2.94 -6.70
C ALA A 48 -11.26 -3.17 -5.35
N ALA A 49 -10.56 -2.89 -4.25
CA ALA A 49 -11.09 -3.06 -2.90
C ALA A 49 -12.16 -2.02 -2.52
N ASN A 50 -12.45 -1.03 -3.36
CA ASN A 50 -13.49 -0.02 -3.08
C ASN A 50 -14.92 -0.59 -3.24
N SER A 51 -15.08 -1.68 -3.99
CA SER A 51 -16.36 -2.37 -4.14
C SER A 51 -16.74 -3.16 -2.88
N LEU A 52 -15.76 -3.47 -2.02
CA LEU A 52 -15.94 -4.32 -0.83
C LEU A 52 -16.03 -3.52 0.48
N VAL A 53 -15.94 -2.19 0.44
CA VAL A 53 -15.91 -1.34 1.65
C VAL A 53 -17.16 -1.53 2.50
N ASP A 54 -18.33 -1.48 1.86
CA ASP A 54 -19.63 -1.61 2.55
C ASP A 54 -19.78 -3.00 3.18
N ILE A 55 -19.18 -4.02 2.57
CA ILE A 55 -19.17 -5.39 3.10
C ILE A 55 -18.34 -5.44 4.39
N PHE A 56 -17.13 -4.87 4.38
CA PHE A 56 -16.30 -4.84 5.59
C PHE A 56 -16.93 -4.00 6.69
N GLU A 57 -17.62 -2.91 6.33
CA GLU A 57 -18.33 -2.10 7.31
C GLU A 57 -19.48 -2.88 7.95
N ARG A 58 -20.27 -3.59 7.14
CA ARG A 58 -21.33 -4.49 7.65
C ARG A 58 -20.76 -5.57 8.57
N VAL A 59 -19.67 -6.22 8.18
CA VAL A 59 -18.98 -7.25 9.01
C VAL A 59 -18.48 -6.62 10.31
N ARG A 60 -17.93 -5.40 10.25
CA ARG A 60 -17.46 -4.65 11.42
C ARG A 60 -18.60 -4.38 12.39
N GLU A 61 -19.72 -3.87 11.90
CA GLU A 61 -20.92 -3.57 12.67
C GLU A 61 -21.51 -4.81 13.34
N ALA A 62 -21.69 -5.89 12.57
CA ALA A 62 -22.22 -7.16 13.06
C ALA A 62 -21.38 -7.74 14.21
N ASN A 63 -20.06 -7.57 14.15
CA ASN A 63 -19.13 -8.10 15.15
C ASN A 63 -18.72 -7.07 16.22
N LYS A 64 -19.19 -5.81 16.15
CA LYS A 64 -18.79 -4.70 17.02
C LYS A 64 -17.26 -4.55 17.14
N THR A 65 -16.59 -4.63 16.00
CA THR A 65 -15.12 -4.61 15.90
C THR A 65 -14.59 -3.25 15.44
N SER A 66 -13.27 -3.04 15.56
CA SER A 66 -12.57 -1.98 14.83
C SER A 66 -12.14 -2.49 13.45
N LEU A 67 -12.02 -1.57 12.49
CA LEU A 67 -11.62 -1.88 11.11
C LEU A 67 -10.41 -1.01 10.73
N SER A 68 -9.31 -1.63 10.32
CA SER A 68 -8.11 -0.91 9.92
C SER A 68 -7.72 -1.32 8.50
N TYR A 69 -7.73 -0.37 7.58
CA TYR A 69 -7.24 -0.56 6.22
C TYR A 69 -5.75 -0.22 6.17
N VAL A 70 -4.93 -1.18 5.76
CA VAL A 70 -3.49 -0.98 5.55
C VAL A 70 -3.25 -0.81 4.06
N ILE A 71 -2.70 0.35 3.68
CA ILE A 71 -2.56 0.78 2.29
C ILE A 71 -1.09 0.97 1.94
N PRO A 72 -0.59 0.40 0.82
CA PRO A 72 0.78 0.61 0.38
C PRO A 72 0.98 2.06 -0.07
N ILE A 73 2.22 2.53 -0.04
CA ILE A 73 2.58 3.91 -0.42
C ILE A 73 3.62 3.97 -1.55
N SER A 74 3.74 2.89 -2.31
CA SER A 74 4.70 2.73 -3.41
C SER A 74 4.13 3.12 -4.78
N ASP A 75 2.85 3.48 -4.86
CA ASP A 75 2.21 3.97 -6.10
C ASP A 75 2.97 5.20 -6.65
N ASN A 76 3.46 5.06 -7.87
CA ASN A 76 4.14 6.12 -8.62
C ASN A 76 3.49 6.39 -9.99
N GLY A 77 2.23 6.02 -10.19
CA GLY A 77 1.48 6.22 -11.43
C GLY A 77 0.54 7.43 -11.43
N GLY A 78 0.06 7.82 -12.62
CA GLY A 78 -1.01 8.81 -12.82
C GLY A 78 -0.76 10.15 -12.13
N SER A 79 -1.79 10.72 -11.49
CA SER A 79 -1.69 12.00 -10.76
C SER A 79 -0.75 11.95 -9.55
N THR A 80 -0.41 10.75 -9.06
CA THR A 80 0.56 10.59 -7.97
C THR A 80 1.99 10.81 -8.48
N SER A 81 2.29 10.36 -9.71
CA SER A 81 3.61 10.50 -10.34
C SER A 81 4.09 11.95 -10.41
N GLU A 82 3.22 12.86 -10.84
CA GLU A 82 3.53 14.28 -11.00
C GLU A 82 3.79 14.97 -9.65
N ILE A 83 3.07 14.56 -8.60
CA ILE A 83 3.29 15.03 -7.24
C ILE A 83 4.63 14.53 -6.71
N ILE A 84 4.95 13.26 -6.92
CA ILE A 84 6.24 12.69 -6.50
C ILE A 84 7.39 13.37 -7.24
N ARG A 85 7.25 13.62 -8.54
CA ARG A 85 8.27 14.30 -9.34
C ARG A 85 8.60 15.69 -8.78
N VAL A 86 7.58 16.51 -8.52
CA VAL A 86 7.79 17.91 -8.11
C VAL A 86 8.06 18.03 -6.60
N PHE A 87 7.37 17.29 -5.75
CA PHE A 87 7.43 17.45 -4.29
C PHE A 87 8.08 16.31 -3.54
N GLY A 88 8.31 15.17 -4.20
CA GLY A 88 8.66 13.92 -3.54
C GLY A 88 7.54 13.41 -2.63
N GLY A 89 7.92 12.46 -1.79
CA GLY A 89 7.07 11.87 -0.76
C GLY A 89 6.27 10.64 -1.21
N PRO A 90 5.40 10.12 -0.32
CA PRO A 90 4.78 8.82 -0.52
C PRO A 90 3.75 8.82 -1.65
N GLY A 91 3.46 7.63 -2.19
CA GLY A 91 2.30 7.40 -3.05
C GLY A 91 1.00 7.60 -2.26
N ILE A 92 0.22 8.62 -2.61
CA ILE A 92 -0.96 9.06 -1.84
C ILE A 92 -2.30 8.63 -2.46
N GLY A 93 -2.30 8.16 -3.71
CA GLY A 93 -3.51 7.94 -4.50
C GLY A 93 -4.49 6.94 -3.88
N ASP A 94 -3.96 5.82 -3.40
CA ASP A 94 -4.77 4.75 -2.78
C ASP A 94 -5.32 5.15 -1.42
N VAL A 95 -4.51 5.84 -0.61
CA VAL A 95 -4.92 6.38 0.70
C VAL A 95 -6.06 7.38 0.52
N ARG A 96 -5.91 8.34 -0.41
CA ARG A 96 -6.99 9.27 -0.80
C ARG A 96 -8.24 8.50 -1.19
N SER A 97 -8.10 7.55 -2.12
CA SER A 97 -9.26 6.80 -2.62
C SER A 97 -10.02 6.08 -1.51
N ARG A 98 -9.30 5.51 -0.53
CA ARG A 98 -9.91 4.83 0.60
C ARG A 98 -10.65 5.79 1.53
N LEU A 99 -10.03 6.91 1.89
CA LEU A 99 -10.64 7.92 2.77
C LEU A 99 -11.93 8.49 2.17
N VAL A 100 -11.92 8.81 0.88
CA VAL A 100 -13.09 9.35 0.19
C VAL A 100 -14.20 8.29 0.06
N ARG A 101 -13.85 7.01 -0.07
CA ARG A 101 -14.84 5.92 -0.14
C ARG A 101 -15.49 5.63 1.22
N LEU A 102 -14.83 5.99 2.32
CA LEU A 102 -15.32 5.85 3.70
C LEU A 102 -16.16 7.04 4.17
N ILE A 103 -16.38 8.05 3.32
CA ILE A 103 -17.35 9.12 3.60
C ILE A 103 -18.73 8.46 3.80
N PRO A 104 -19.43 8.72 4.92
CA PRO A 104 -20.72 8.11 5.20
C PRO A 104 -21.74 8.38 4.10
N ASP A 105 -22.45 7.37 3.60
CA ASP A 105 -23.52 7.55 2.63
C ASP A 105 -24.84 7.90 3.35
N ASN A 106 -24.97 9.16 3.78
CA ASN A 106 -26.14 9.69 4.48
C ASN A 106 -26.97 10.68 3.66
N ASP A 107 -26.67 10.81 2.36
CA ASP A 107 -27.28 11.73 1.40
C ASP A 107 -27.32 13.20 1.82
N ALA A 108 -26.55 13.59 2.85
CA ALA A 108 -26.48 14.97 3.28
C ALA A 108 -25.79 15.81 2.18
N PRO A 109 -26.32 16.98 1.81
CA PRO A 109 -25.79 17.78 0.70
C PRO A 109 -24.29 18.09 0.83
N GLU A 110 -23.82 18.37 2.04
CA GLU A 110 -22.40 18.63 2.30
C GLU A 110 -21.53 17.39 2.11
N THR A 111 -21.99 16.23 2.58
CA THR A 111 -21.29 14.95 2.42
C THR A 111 -21.09 14.62 0.94
N VAL A 112 -22.16 14.76 0.14
CA VAL A 112 -22.12 14.54 -1.31
C VAL A 112 -21.16 15.53 -1.98
N ALA A 113 -21.21 16.81 -1.59
CA ALA A 113 -20.30 17.83 -2.11
C ALA A 113 -18.84 17.55 -1.79
N ILE A 114 -18.52 17.13 -0.55
CA ILE A 114 -17.16 16.76 -0.15
C ILE A 114 -16.68 15.52 -0.90
N LYS A 115 -17.52 14.50 -1.05
CA LYS A 115 -17.23 13.29 -1.82
C LYS A 115 -16.95 13.63 -3.29
N HIS A 116 -17.73 14.54 -3.87
CA HIS A 116 -17.52 15.03 -5.23
C HIS A 116 -16.21 15.83 -5.35
N LEU A 117 -15.97 16.79 -4.44
CA LEU A 117 -14.76 17.61 -4.41
C LEU A 117 -13.47 16.78 -4.37
N PHE A 118 -13.37 15.80 -3.47
CA PHE A 118 -12.13 15.03 -3.32
C PHE A 118 -11.94 13.93 -4.38
N ASN A 119 -13.01 13.48 -5.03
CA ASN A 119 -12.91 12.63 -6.22
C ASN A 119 -12.63 13.41 -7.51
N TYR A 120 -12.82 14.73 -7.49
CA TYR A 120 -12.69 15.56 -8.66
C TYR A 120 -11.28 15.49 -9.25
N ARG A 121 -11.22 15.39 -10.58
CA ARG A 121 -10.00 15.46 -11.37
C ARG A 121 -10.12 16.65 -12.32
N LEU A 122 -9.09 17.47 -12.35
CA LEU A 122 -9.00 18.64 -13.21
C LEU A 122 -9.07 18.25 -14.69
N ALA A 123 -9.31 19.24 -15.54
CA ALA A 123 -9.37 19.09 -16.99
C ALA A 123 -8.14 18.36 -17.57
N LYS A 124 -8.31 17.79 -18.77
CA LYS A 124 -7.26 16.99 -19.44
C LYS A 124 -6.13 17.84 -20.03
N THR A 125 -6.41 19.09 -20.38
CA THR A 125 -5.44 20.01 -20.97
C THR A 125 -4.89 20.96 -19.92
N TYR A 126 -3.61 21.30 -20.04
CA TYR A 126 -2.90 22.08 -19.04
C TYR A 126 -3.55 23.44 -18.78
N GLU A 127 -3.88 24.19 -19.84
CA GLU A 127 -4.42 25.54 -19.73
C GLU A 127 -5.78 25.55 -19.02
N ALA A 128 -6.66 24.61 -19.38
CA ALA A 128 -7.96 24.47 -18.75
C ALA A 128 -7.84 24.00 -17.30
N ALA A 129 -6.99 23.02 -17.02
CA ALA A 129 -6.77 22.49 -15.68
C ALA A 129 -6.19 23.56 -14.75
N ARG A 130 -5.27 24.38 -15.27
CA ARG A 130 -4.69 25.50 -14.53
C ARG A 130 -5.73 26.57 -14.25
N ALA A 131 -6.56 26.95 -15.23
CA ALA A 131 -7.62 27.94 -15.01
C ALA A 131 -8.61 27.46 -13.94
N GLU A 132 -9.09 26.22 -14.08
CA GLU A 132 -9.97 25.56 -13.12
C GLU A 132 -9.36 25.48 -11.72
N TRP A 133 -8.07 25.16 -11.60
CA TRP A 133 -7.35 25.17 -10.32
C TRP A 133 -7.41 26.54 -9.63
N PHE A 134 -7.20 27.64 -10.36
CA PHE A 134 -7.29 28.99 -9.79
C PHE A 134 -8.74 29.35 -9.39
N GLU A 135 -9.75 28.96 -10.16
CA GLU A 135 -11.16 29.15 -9.77
C GLU A 135 -11.51 28.40 -8.48
N ILE A 136 -10.93 27.22 -8.27
CA ILE A 136 -11.09 26.45 -7.02
C ILE A 136 -10.42 27.20 -5.87
N LEU A 137 -9.21 27.73 -6.05
CA LEU A 137 -8.50 28.50 -5.03
C LEU A 137 -9.25 29.78 -4.64
N ASP A 138 -9.87 30.47 -5.61
CA ASP A 138 -10.65 31.69 -5.42
C ASP A 138 -12.05 31.44 -4.80
N ALA A 139 -12.40 30.18 -4.57
CA ALA A 139 -13.75 29.75 -4.15
C ALA A 139 -14.87 30.07 -5.14
N ALA A 140 -14.54 30.37 -6.39
CA ALA A 140 -15.52 30.67 -7.45
C ALA A 140 -16.07 29.39 -8.11
N HIS A 141 -15.31 28.30 -8.07
CA HIS A 141 -15.68 27.06 -8.76
C HIS A 141 -16.94 26.39 -8.14
N PRO A 142 -17.87 25.81 -8.94
CA PRO A 142 -19.09 25.16 -8.46
C PRO A 142 -18.89 24.00 -7.49
N LEU A 143 -17.68 23.44 -7.39
CA LEU A 143 -17.35 22.38 -6.43
C LEU A 143 -17.55 22.80 -4.96
N TRP A 144 -17.58 24.10 -4.67
CA TRP A 144 -17.82 24.61 -3.33
C TRP A 144 -19.30 24.72 -2.95
N ILE A 145 -20.22 24.49 -3.90
CA ILE A 145 -21.66 24.47 -3.63
C ILE A 145 -21.95 23.37 -2.60
N ASN A 146 -22.75 23.70 -1.59
CA ASN A 146 -23.11 22.84 -0.45
C ASN A 146 -21.96 22.47 0.51
N VAL A 147 -20.74 22.99 0.33
CA VAL A 147 -19.67 22.87 1.34
C VAL A 147 -19.80 24.01 2.35
N SER A 148 -19.89 23.71 3.65
CA SER A 148 -19.99 24.75 4.67
C SER A 148 -18.78 25.68 4.70
N SER A 149 -18.99 26.93 5.14
CA SER A 149 -17.92 27.92 5.22
C SER A 149 -16.70 27.42 6.03
N PRO A 150 -16.84 26.84 7.24
CA PRO A 150 -15.69 26.35 7.99
C PRO A 150 -14.89 25.26 7.26
N LYS A 151 -15.57 24.28 6.65
CA LYS A 151 -14.88 23.23 5.88
C LYS A 151 -14.24 23.78 4.61
N ARG A 152 -14.92 24.68 3.89
CA ARG A 152 -14.38 25.33 2.71
C ARG A 152 -13.09 26.09 3.02
N GLU A 153 -13.09 26.96 4.02
CA GLU A 153 -11.88 27.73 4.37
C GLU A 153 -10.75 26.81 4.88
N LEU A 154 -11.09 25.77 5.64
CA LEU A 154 -10.12 24.76 6.07
C LEU A 154 -9.48 24.05 4.85
N ILE A 155 -10.29 23.51 3.94
CA ILE A 155 -9.79 22.80 2.75
C ILE A 155 -8.96 23.74 1.88
N ARG A 156 -9.46 24.95 1.62
CA ARG A 156 -8.76 25.97 0.83
C ARG A 156 -7.42 26.37 1.42
N SER A 157 -7.26 26.42 2.75
CA SER A 157 -5.97 26.79 3.35
C SER A 157 -4.84 25.80 2.98
N TYR A 158 -5.16 24.51 2.90
CA TYR A 158 -4.20 23.48 2.47
C TYR A 158 -4.01 23.43 0.96
N LEU A 159 -5.05 23.70 0.16
CA LEU A 159 -4.90 23.86 -1.29
C LEU A 159 -4.02 25.08 -1.64
N ASN A 160 -4.17 26.18 -0.90
CA ASN A 160 -3.30 27.36 -1.03
C ASN A 160 -1.87 27.05 -0.59
N SER A 161 -1.70 26.29 0.49
CA SER A 161 -0.37 25.82 0.92
C SER A 161 0.31 24.97 -0.16
N PHE A 162 -0.44 24.05 -0.78
CA PHE A 162 0.04 23.31 -1.96
C PHE A 162 0.44 24.25 -3.10
N ASN A 163 -0.41 25.21 -3.45
CA ASN A 163 -0.14 26.17 -4.52
C ASN A 163 1.13 27.00 -4.27
N LEU A 164 1.35 27.43 -3.02
CA LEU A 164 2.56 28.13 -2.64
C LEU A 164 3.80 27.24 -2.84
N GLU A 165 3.72 25.97 -2.48
CA GLU A 165 4.79 25.00 -2.70
C GLU A 165 5.05 24.72 -4.18
N VAL A 166 4.01 24.73 -5.03
CA VAL A 166 4.14 24.70 -6.51
C VAL A 166 4.98 25.89 -6.97
N ILE A 167 4.59 27.12 -6.60
CA ILE A 167 5.25 28.35 -7.05
C ILE A 167 6.72 28.38 -6.63
N LYS A 168 7.06 27.96 -5.40
CA LYS A 168 8.45 27.86 -4.92
C LYS A 168 9.32 26.92 -5.76
N ARG A 169 8.72 25.88 -6.35
CA ARG A 169 9.40 24.85 -7.15
C ARG A 169 9.30 25.09 -8.65
N MET A 170 8.57 26.10 -9.10
CA MET A 170 8.53 26.44 -10.51
C MET A 170 9.93 26.82 -11.02
N ARG A 171 10.28 26.31 -12.19
CA ARG A 171 11.49 26.62 -12.94
C ARG A 171 11.11 26.87 -14.41
N PRO A 172 11.90 27.63 -15.18
CA PRO A 172 11.68 27.76 -16.62
C PRO A 172 11.66 26.40 -17.37
N SER A 173 12.44 25.43 -16.87
CA SER A 173 12.57 24.08 -17.43
C SER A 173 11.61 23.04 -16.84
N SER A 174 10.96 23.33 -15.69
CA SER A 174 10.08 22.38 -15.00
C SER A 174 8.92 23.10 -14.33
N ARG A 175 7.70 22.72 -14.71
CA ARG A 175 6.45 23.21 -14.12
C ARG A 175 5.63 22.05 -13.62
N PHE A 176 4.79 22.31 -12.63
CA PHE A 176 3.77 21.35 -12.21
C PHE A 176 2.66 21.28 -13.25
N ASP A 177 2.36 20.07 -13.71
CA ASP A 177 1.26 19.79 -14.63
C ASP A 177 -0.04 19.50 -13.86
N PHE A 178 -1.02 20.39 -14.00
CA PHE A 178 -2.34 20.23 -13.37
C PHE A 178 -3.26 19.27 -14.14
N SER A 179 -2.89 18.85 -15.34
CA SER A 179 -3.71 18.01 -16.22
C SER A 179 -4.12 16.71 -15.53
N LYS A 180 -5.44 16.47 -15.41
CA LYS A 180 -6.04 15.30 -14.72
C LYS A 180 -5.64 15.15 -13.23
N ALA A 181 -5.03 16.17 -12.62
CA ALA A 181 -4.64 16.13 -11.22
C ALA A 181 -5.89 15.99 -10.33
N SER A 182 -5.79 15.19 -9.27
CA SER A 182 -6.91 14.97 -8.35
C SER A 182 -6.86 15.95 -7.20
N ILE A 183 -7.96 16.66 -6.96
CA ILE A 183 -8.07 17.64 -5.88
C ILE A 183 -7.76 17.03 -4.50
N GLY A 184 -8.22 15.80 -4.24
CA GLY A 184 -7.88 15.08 -3.01
C GLY A 184 -6.39 14.77 -2.85
N ASN A 185 -5.68 14.51 -3.96
CA ASN A 185 -4.22 14.32 -3.91
C ASN A 185 -3.51 15.65 -3.65
N LEU A 186 -3.96 16.74 -4.28
CA LEU A 186 -3.40 18.08 -4.06
C LEU A 186 -3.60 18.52 -2.61
N PHE A 187 -4.79 18.27 -2.05
CA PHE A 187 -5.11 18.53 -0.65
C PHE A 187 -4.20 17.74 0.30
N LEU A 188 -4.10 16.42 0.15
CA LEU A 188 -3.24 15.59 1.01
C LEU A 188 -1.78 16.01 0.93
N THR A 189 -1.30 16.37 -0.25
CA THR A 189 0.07 16.87 -0.44
C THR A 189 0.25 18.22 0.27
N GLY A 190 -0.68 19.16 0.10
CA GLY A 190 -0.65 20.44 0.80
C GLY A 190 -0.66 20.28 2.32
N ALA A 191 -1.52 19.40 2.85
CA ALA A 191 -1.57 19.08 4.27
C ALA A 191 -0.30 18.41 4.79
N ARG A 192 0.28 17.47 4.04
CA ARG A 192 1.55 16.81 4.38
C ARG A 192 2.67 17.83 4.45
N LEU A 193 2.81 18.68 3.43
CA LEU A 193 3.87 19.67 3.35
C LEU A 193 3.74 20.74 4.44
N PHE A 194 2.51 21.17 4.74
CA PHE A 194 2.25 22.14 5.80
C PHE A 194 2.56 21.58 7.20
N THR A 195 2.11 20.35 7.48
CA THR A 195 2.28 19.72 8.80
C THR A 195 3.63 19.04 8.99
N GLY A 196 4.36 18.76 7.91
CA GLY A 196 5.53 17.90 7.92
C GLY A 196 5.23 16.44 8.25
N SER A 197 3.96 15.99 8.16
CA SER A 197 3.54 14.64 8.53
C SER A 197 2.44 14.10 7.64
N PHE A 198 2.71 13.00 6.94
CA PHE A 198 1.70 12.34 6.12
C PHE A 198 0.56 11.75 6.97
N GLU A 199 0.84 11.24 8.16
CA GLU A 199 -0.22 10.76 9.06
C GLU A 199 -1.14 11.89 9.54
N ALA A 200 -0.60 13.08 9.80
CA ALA A 200 -1.41 14.23 10.19
C ALA A 200 -2.33 14.66 9.02
N ALA A 201 -1.83 14.60 7.78
CA ALA A 201 -2.63 14.86 6.59
C ALA A 201 -3.78 13.84 6.42
N ILE A 202 -3.51 12.56 6.66
CA ILE A 202 -4.52 11.49 6.65
C ILE A 202 -5.57 11.73 7.72
N TYR A 203 -5.14 12.03 8.95
CA TYR A 203 -6.05 12.34 10.06
C TYR A 203 -6.97 13.52 9.73
N LEU A 204 -6.39 14.60 9.21
CA LEU A 204 -7.15 15.78 8.81
C LEU A 204 -8.20 15.46 7.73
N LEU A 205 -7.81 14.76 6.66
CA LEU A 205 -8.76 14.38 5.61
C LEU A 205 -9.85 13.45 6.18
N SER A 206 -9.48 12.49 7.02
CA SER A 206 -10.41 11.59 7.72
C SER A 206 -11.44 12.37 8.54
N SER A 207 -11.02 13.40 9.27
CA SER A 207 -11.92 14.27 10.06
C SER A 207 -12.84 15.11 9.17
N ILE A 208 -12.33 15.68 8.07
CA ILE A 208 -13.15 16.45 7.11
C ILE A 208 -14.22 15.57 6.47
N CYS A 209 -13.84 14.33 6.13
CA CYS A 209 -14.69 13.30 5.55
C CYS A 209 -15.66 12.66 6.57
N ALA A 210 -15.55 12.99 7.86
CA ALA A 210 -16.33 12.37 8.95
C ALA A 210 -16.27 10.84 8.93
N VAL A 211 -15.09 10.27 8.65
CA VAL A 211 -14.86 8.82 8.71
C VAL A 211 -15.11 8.33 10.14
N PRO A 212 -15.87 7.25 10.36
CA PRO A 212 -16.20 6.75 11.69
C PRO A 212 -14.96 6.42 12.56
N ASP A 213 -15.00 6.76 13.85
CA ASP A 213 -13.87 6.61 14.80
C ASP A 213 -13.30 5.18 14.92
N ARG A 214 -14.12 4.17 14.62
CA ARG A 214 -13.71 2.75 14.69
C ARG A 214 -13.06 2.26 13.39
N ILE A 215 -12.97 3.12 12.37
CA ILE A 215 -12.36 2.83 11.09
C ILE A 215 -11.09 3.67 10.97
N SER A 216 -9.98 3.03 10.61
CA SER A 216 -8.72 3.73 10.34
C SER A 216 -8.18 3.37 8.97
N VAL A 217 -7.54 4.35 8.33
CA VAL A 217 -6.76 4.16 7.10
C VAL A 217 -5.30 4.42 7.45
N LEU A 218 -4.49 3.38 7.40
CA LEU A 218 -3.11 3.37 7.85
C LEU A 218 -2.18 3.22 6.65
N PRO A 219 -1.25 4.17 6.43
CA PRO A 219 -0.21 3.96 5.44
C PRO A 219 0.75 2.89 5.95
N ALA A 220 1.15 1.96 5.07
CA ALA A 220 2.04 0.85 5.42
C ALA A 220 3.38 1.32 6.02
N LEU A 221 3.83 2.51 5.60
CA LEU A 221 5.03 3.19 6.07
C LEU A 221 4.66 4.56 6.64
N ASN A 222 5.31 4.94 7.73
CA ASN A 222 5.28 6.31 8.22
C ASN A 222 6.47 7.07 7.64
N THR A 223 6.24 7.84 6.56
CA THR A 223 7.30 8.55 5.84
C THR A 223 6.76 9.78 5.12
N ASN A 224 7.63 10.79 4.97
CA ASN A 224 7.41 11.94 4.10
C ASN A 224 8.18 11.84 2.77
N PHE A 225 8.91 10.74 2.55
CA PHE A 225 9.75 10.49 1.39
C PHE A 225 9.18 9.38 0.49
N ALA A 226 9.52 9.48 -0.80
CA ALA A 226 9.17 8.47 -1.78
C ALA A 226 9.95 7.18 -1.49
N HIS A 227 9.24 6.06 -1.55
CA HIS A 227 9.81 4.73 -1.44
C HIS A 227 9.31 3.92 -2.62
N HIS A 228 10.25 3.28 -3.32
CA HIS A 228 9.95 2.54 -4.54
C HIS A 228 10.10 1.06 -4.29
N ILE A 229 9.38 0.27 -5.08
CA ILE A 229 9.48 -1.19 -5.08
C ILE A 229 10.15 -1.67 -6.36
N ALA A 230 10.79 -2.83 -6.28
CA ALA A 230 11.30 -3.56 -7.42
C ALA A 230 10.73 -4.99 -7.41
N ALA A 231 10.55 -5.55 -8.60
CA ALA A 231 10.15 -6.93 -8.84
C ALA A 231 11.32 -7.68 -9.46
N GLY A 232 11.66 -8.83 -8.89
CA GLY A 232 12.58 -9.80 -9.48
C GLY A 232 11.77 -10.91 -10.11
N LEU A 233 12.02 -11.17 -11.39
CA LEU A 233 11.39 -12.26 -12.13
C LEU A 233 12.21 -13.56 -11.99
N GLN A 234 11.58 -14.71 -12.26
CA GLN A 234 12.25 -16.02 -12.16
C GLN A 234 13.41 -16.20 -13.16
N ASP A 235 13.40 -15.46 -14.28
CA ASP A 235 14.49 -15.42 -15.26
C ASP A 235 15.69 -14.55 -14.82
N GLY A 236 15.60 -13.89 -13.67
CA GLY A 236 16.62 -12.98 -13.13
C GLY A 236 16.46 -11.51 -13.53
N THR A 237 15.47 -11.19 -14.38
CA THR A 237 15.15 -9.81 -14.76
C THR A 237 14.64 -9.02 -13.56
N VAL A 238 15.03 -7.74 -13.46
CA VAL A 238 14.54 -6.82 -12.41
C VAL A 238 13.80 -5.64 -13.03
N ILE A 239 12.59 -5.39 -12.55
CA ILE A 239 11.74 -4.25 -12.94
C ILE A 239 11.63 -3.32 -11.74
N THR A 240 11.92 -2.03 -11.92
CA THR A 240 11.91 -1.03 -10.84
C THR A 240 10.78 -0.03 -11.01
N GLY A 241 10.05 0.24 -9.93
CA GLY A 241 8.90 1.17 -9.94
C GLY A 241 7.58 0.43 -10.04
N GLN A 242 6.61 0.79 -9.20
CA GLN A 242 5.31 0.12 -9.17
C GLN A 242 4.58 0.22 -10.51
N ASN A 243 4.57 1.41 -11.12
CA ASN A 243 3.92 1.64 -12.39
C ASN A 243 4.49 0.73 -13.49
N ASP A 244 5.81 0.59 -13.61
CA ASP A 244 6.41 -0.27 -14.64
C ASP A 244 6.16 -1.77 -14.40
N ILE A 245 5.95 -2.18 -13.14
CA ILE A 245 5.56 -3.56 -12.81
C ILE A 245 4.13 -3.84 -13.27
N SER A 246 3.21 -2.90 -13.07
CA SER A 246 1.79 -3.08 -13.41
C SER A 246 1.44 -2.69 -14.85
N HIS A 247 2.08 -1.65 -15.39
CA HIS A 247 1.75 -0.99 -16.66
C HIS A 247 3.04 -0.48 -17.35
N PRO A 248 3.56 -1.17 -18.38
CA PRO A 248 4.78 -0.73 -19.04
C PRO A 248 4.59 0.60 -19.74
N SER A 249 5.46 1.57 -19.45
CA SER A 249 5.51 2.84 -20.19
C SER A 249 6.57 2.75 -21.27
N TYR A 250 6.23 2.24 -22.48
CA TYR A 250 7.21 1.92 -23.54
C TYR A 250 8.26 0.88 -23.07
N PRO A 251 9.12 0.27 -23.92
CA PRO A 251 9.97 -0.83 -23.48
C PRO A 251 11.06 -0.33 -22.52
N THR A 252 10.78 -0.41 -21.22
CA THR A 252 11.73 -0.13 -20.15
C THR A 252 12.82 -1.19 -20.22
N ALA A 253 14.00 -0.79 -20.68
CA ALA A 253 15.16 -1.66 -20.73
C ALA A 253 15.40 -2.27 -19.33
N ALA A 254 15.19 -3.58 -19.22
CA ALA A 254 15.68 -4.39 -18.13
C ALA A 254 17.15 -4.02 -17.89
N VAL A 255 17.49 -3.55 -16.68
CA VAL A 255 18.88 -3.28 -16.34
C VAL A 255 19.51 -4.63 -15.98
N PRO A 256 20.50 -5.13 -16.72
CA PRO A 256 21.20 -6.35 -16.33
C PRO A 256 21.92 -6.11 -14.99
N GLY A 257 21.76 -7.03 -14.05
CA GLY A 257 22.28 -6.91 -12.69
C GLY A 257 23.79 -6.63 -12.65
N ALA A 258 24.19 -5.65 -11.83
CA ALA A 258 25.58 -5.40 -11.54
C ALA A 258 26.13 -6.50 -10.61
N GLY A 259 26.92 -7.43 -11.17
CA GLY A 259 27.96 -8.15 -10.43
C GLY A 259 28.02 -9.68 -10.63
N THR A 260 28.96 -10.14 -11.46
CA THR A 260 29.99 -11.16 -11.14
C THR A 260 30.90 -11.33 -12.37
N GLY A 261 32.21 -11.18 -12.18
CA GLY A 261 33.17 -11.08 -13.28
C GLY A 261 33.59 -12.41 -13.91
N ALA A 262 33.87 -12.38 -15.22
CA ALA A 262 34.90 -13.17 -15.91
C ALA A 262 35.04 -12.66 -17.35
N LEU A 263 36.17 -12.04 -17.68
CA LEU A 263 36.56 -11.73 -19.06
C LEU A 263 37.15 -13.00 -19.69
N THR A 264 36.38 -13.69 -20.53
CA THR A 264 36.92 -14.61 -21.54
C THR A 264 36.83 -13.96 -22.92
N THR A 265 37.97 -13.95 -23.60
CA THR A 265 38.19 -13.45 -24.95
C THR A 265 37.57 -14.39 -25.99
N GLY A 266 36.79 -13.85 -26.93
CA GLY A 266 36.32 -14.62 -28.09
C GLY A 266 35.55 -13.78 -29.11
N LEU A 267 36.17 -13.51 -30.25
CA LEU A 267 35.56 -12.93 -31.44
C LEU A 267 34.54 -13.89 -32.06
N THR A 268 33.31 -13.45 -32.32
CA THR A 268 32.52 -13.86 -33.50
C THR A 268 31.50 -12.80 -33.91
N THR A 269 31.46 -12.59 -35.22
CA THR A 269 30.63 -11.75 -36.09
C THR A 269 29.11 -11.98 -35.96
N GLY A 270 28.31 -10.90 -36.05
CA GLY A 270 26.90 -11.02 -36.45
C GLY A 270 25.98 -9.86 -36.04
N MET A 271 25.52 -9.10 -37.05
CA MET A 271 24.36 -8.19 -37.07
C MET A 271 24.36 -6.98 -36.11
N GLN A 272 24.52 -5.80 -36.72
CA GLN A 272 24.28 -4.50 -36.09
C GLN A 272 22.78 -4.30 -35.84
N THR A 273 22.36 -4.43 -34.58
CA THR A 273 21.13 -3.83 -34.08
C THR A 273 21.42 -2.36 -33.77
N PRO A 274 20.60 -1.37 -34.18
CA PRO A 274 20.86 0.02 -33.84
C PRO A 274 20.72 0.19 -32.33
N ALA A 275 21.81 0.53 -31.65
CA ALA A 275 21.79 0.97 -30.27
C ALA A 275 21.02 2.29 -30.19
N LEU A 276 19.79 2.24 -29.68
CA LEU A 276 19.02 3.45 -29.34
C LEU A 276 19.77 4.21 -28.26
N SER A 277 19.92 5.51 -28.48
CA SER A 277 20.69 6.47 -27.69
C SER A 277 20.09 6.71 -26.30
N VAL A 278 20.31 5.80 -25.35
CA VAL A 278 19.93 5.97 -23.93
C VAL A 278 20.66 7.15 -23.28
N GLY A 279 21.83 7.55 -23.80
CA GLY A 279 22.66 8.60 -23.19
C GLY A 279 22.12 10.03 -23.28
N HIS A 280 21.36 10.38 -24.33
CA HIS A 280 20.95 11.79 -24.54
C HIS A 280 19.75 12.18 -23.65
N ASP A 281 18.79 11.28 -23.44
CA ASP A 281 17.61 11.55 -22.61
C ASP A 281 17.98 11.63 -21.10
N THR A 282 18.94 10.84 -20.65
CA THR A 282 19.40 10.86 -19.25
C THR A 282 20.08 12.16 -18.86
N GLU A 283 20.89 12.73 -19.76
CA GLU A 283 21.60 14.00 -19.53
C GLU A 283 20.66 15.21 -19.49
N GLU A 284 19.53 15.17 -20.21
CA GLU A 284 18.51 16.23 -20.12
C GLU A 284 17.72 16.15 -18.81
N HIS A 285 17.37 14.96 -18.33
CA HIS A 285 16.71 14.77 -17.04
C HIS A 285 17.59 15.13 -15.84
N ASP A 286 18.92 14.94 -15.94
CA ASP A 286 19.86 15.37 -14.90
C ASP A 286 19.97 16.91 -14.76
N LYS A 287 19.55 17.67 -15.79
CA LYS A 287 19.48 19.15 -15.74
C LYS A 287 18.19 19.67 -15.10
N ILE A 288 17.23 18.81 -14.78
CA ILE A 288 15.95 19.19 -14.18
C ILE A 288 16.06 19.14 -12.65
N GLU A 289 16.05 20.30 -12.00
CA GLU A 289 16.02 20.45 -10.54
C GLU A 289 14.64 20.12 -9.94
N ASP A 290 14.22 18.85 -10.05
CA ASP A 290 13.01 18.30 -9.44
C ASP A 290 13.29 17.70 -8.05
N ALA A 291 12.31 17.10 -7.38
CA ALA A 291 12.50 16.47 -6.06
C ALA A 291 13.35 15.18 -6.07
N ASN A 292 13.96 14.85 -7.21
CA ASN A 292 14.81 13.69 -7.40
C ASN A 292 16.21 13.96 -6.83
N LEU A 293 16.74 13.01 -6.06
CA LEU A 293 18.14 13.07 -5.62
C LEU A 293 19.09 12.90 -6.82
N PRO A 294 20.26 13.59 -6.82
CA PRO A 294 21.31 13.36 -7.81
C PRO A 294 21.71 11.88 -7.85
N GLY A 295 21.77 11.30 -9.05
CA GLY A 295 22.10 9.87 -9.24
C GLY A 295 20.95 8.87 -9.03
N SER A 296 19.71 9.30 -8.71
CA SER A 296 18.55 8.40 -8.71
C SER A 296 18.35 7.67 -10.05
N LEU A 297 17.75 6.47 -10.02
CA LEU A 297 17.49 5.66 -11.20
C LEU A 297 16.61 6.40 -12.22
N PRO A 298 16.99 6.45 -13.52
CA PRO A 298 16.20 7.11 -14.56
C PRO A 298 14.76 6.61 -14.68
N ALA A 299 14.53 5.30 -14.49
CA ALA A 299 13.19 4.71 -14.51
C ALA A 299 12.25 5.31 -13.45
N LEU A 300 12.78 5.74 -12.31
CA LEU A 300 12.00 6.35 -11.23
C LEU A 300 11.72 7.84 -11.44
N ARG A 301 12.43 8.49 -12.38
CA ARG A 301 12.35 9.94 -12.63
C ARG A 301 11.34 10.30 -13.71
N ARG A 302 10.97 9.35 -14.59
CA ARG A 302 10.07 9.61 -15.71
C ARG A 302 8.62 9.77 -15.22
N PRO A 303 7.92 10.86 -15.57
CA PRO A 303 6.53 11.03 -15.18
C PRO A 303 5.64 10.00 -15.90
N ALA A 304 4.94 9.17 -15.13
CA ALA A 304 3.98 8.19 -15.63
C ALA A 304 2.55 8.76 -15.62
N ILE A 305 2.31 9.83 -16.39
CA ILE A 305 1.02 10.55 -16.41
C ILE A 305 -0.02 9.81 -17.26
N VAL A 306 0.41 9.11 -18.31
CA VAL A 306 -0.46 8.29 -19.17
C VAL A 306 -0.57 6.90 -18.55
N PHE A 307 -1.78 6.56 -18.09
CA PHE A 307 -2.11 5.35 -17.36
C PHE A 307 -3.28 4.67 -18.06
N SER A 308 -3.11 3.40 -18.47
CA SER A 308 -4.17 2.55 -19.01
C SER A 308 -4.08 1.17 -18.36
N LYS A 309 -5.21 0.64 -17.90
CA LYS A 309 -5.33 -0.73 -17.35
C LYS A 309 -5.81 -1.75 -18.40
N GLU A 310 -5.91 -1.33 -19.66
CA GLU A 310 -6.61 -2.08 -20.70
C GLU A 310 -5.66 -2.74 -21.71
N GLU A 311 -4.38 -2.39 -21.68
CA GLU A 311 -3.33 -2.89 -22.58
C GLU A 311 -2.19 -3.52 -21.77
N ASP A 312 -2.45 -4.69 -21.20
CA ASP A 312 -1.45 -5.41 -20.41
C ASP A 312 -0.90 -6.59 -21.22
N GLU A 313 0.25 -6.41 -21.89
CA GLU A 313 1.04 -7.57 -22.36
C GLU A 313 1.48 -8.41 -21.14
N ASP A 314 1.81 -9.69 -21.33
CA ASP A 314 2.34 -10.48 -20.21
C ASP A 314 3.77 -10.05 -19.82
N LEU A 315 4.15 -10.32 -18.57
CA LEU A 315 5.56 -10.27 -18.18
C LEU A 315 6.33 -11.43 -18.84
N PRO A 316 7.63 -11.23 -19.17
CA PRO A 316 8.42 -12.28 -19.82
C PRO A 316 8.59 -13.53 -18.95
N SER A 317 8.42 -13.39 -17.63
CA SER A 317 8.50 -14.46 -16.65
C SER A 317 7.69 -14.08 -15.41
N ARG A 318 7.28 -15.09 -14.62
CA ARG A 318 6.64 -14.91 -13.31
C ARG A 318 7.49 -14.05 -12.38
N ILE A 319 6.83 -13.23 -11.56
CA ILE A 319 7.48 -12.52 -10.45
C ILE A 319 7.85 -13.53 -9.35
N ASP A 320 9.12 -13.55 -8.93
CA ASP A 320 9.60 -14.35 -7.81
C ASP A 320 9.40 -13.63 -6.47
N ARG A 321 9.73 -12.33 -6.40
CA ARG A 321 9.61 -11.52 -5.18
C ARG A 321 9.56 -10.02 -5.46
N ILE A 322 9.10 -9.27 -4.45
CA ILE A 322 9.07 -7.80 -4.40
C ILE A 322 9.89 -7.32 -3.21
N TRP A 323 10.62 -6.21 -3.36
CA TRP A 323 11.31 -5.56 -2.25
C TRP A 323 11.33 -4.04 -2.41
N TYR A 324 11.57 -3.32 -1.32
CA TYR A 324 11.78 -1.88 -1.37
C TYR A 324 13.19 -1.55 -1.81
N ILE A 325 13.32 -0.51 -2.62
CA ILE A 325 14.61 0.03 -3.06
C ILE A 325 14.73 1.49 -2.63
N ASN A 326 15.97 1.92 -2.38
CA ASN A 326 16.28 3.35 -2.32
C ASN A 326 16.27 3.97 -3.74
N PRO A 327 16.35 5.30 -3.87
CA PRO A 327 16.35 5.95 -5.18
C PRO A 327 17.49 5.51 -6.12
N TYR A 328 18.56 4.88 -5.59
CA TYR A 328 19.71 4.38 -6.34
C TYR A 328 19.56 2.91 -6.77
N GLY A 329 18.42 2.26 -6.49
CA GLY A 329 18.16 0.87 -6.87
C GLY A 329 18.65 -0.17 -5.87
N GLN A 330 19.21 0.23 -4.73
CA GLN A 330 19.68 -0.71 -3.71
C GLN A 330 18.51 -1.20 -2.86
N GLU A 331 18.47 -2.51 -2.58
CA GLU A 331 17.48 -3.09 -1.68
C GLU A 331 17.60 -2.49 -0.27
N ILE A 332 16.44 -2.14 0.30
CA ILE A 332 16.32 -1.62 1.66
C ILE A 332 15.24 -2.38 2.43
N ARG A 333 15.53 -2.65 3.71
CA ARG A 333 14.56 -3.22 4.65
C ARG A 333 14.03 -2.14 5.57
N ILE A 334 12.75 -1.84 5.42
CA ILE A 334 12.10 -0.75 6.14
C ILE A 334 11.13 -1.34 7.17
N PRO A 335 11.11 -0.83 8.42
CA PRO A 335 10.08 -1.19 9.38
C PRO A 335 8.71 -0.71 8.91
N ALA A 336 7.69 -1.54 9.14
CA ALA A 336 6.31 -1.11 8.96
C ALA A 336 5.96 0.03 9.91
N ASN A 337 4.92 0.78 9.57
CA ASN A 337 4.32 1.76 10.45
C ASN A 337 3.94 1.09 11.80
N PRO A 338 4.40 1.61 12.95
CA PRO A 338 4.05 1.06 14.26
C PRO A 338 2.54 0.91 14.47
N ARG A 339 1.73 1.84 13.96
CA ARG A 339 0.26 1.77 14.06
C ARG A 339 -0.33 0.59 13.29
N VAL A 340 0.31 0.17 12.20
CA VAL A 340 -0.07 -1.05 11.46
C VAL A 340 0.23 -2.28 12.31
N LEU A 341 1.40 -2.32 12.95
CA LEU A 341 1.75 -3.42 13.86
C LEU A 341 0.80 -3.48 15.06
N ASP A 342 0.43 -2.35 15.65
CA ASP A 342 -0.56 -2.27 16.73
C ASP A 342 -1.95 -2.75 16.28
N ALA A 343 -2.38 -2.37 15.08
CA ALA A 343 -3.63 -2.83 14.50
C ALA A 343 -3.63 -4.36 14.29
N ILE A 344 -2.55 -4.92 13.74
CA ILE A 344 -2.40 -6.39 13.59
C ILE A 344 -2.36 -7.06 14.97
N ASN A 345 -1.64 -6.47 15.93
CA ASN A 345 -1.53 -6.96 17.31
C ASN A 345 -2.80 -6.82 18.15
N THR A 346 -3.83 -6.13 17.67
CA THR A 346 -5.16 -6.09 18.32
C THR A 346 -6.23 -6.80 17.51
N ALA A 347 -5.91 -7.21 16.28
CA ALA A 347 -6.83 -7.88 15.38
C ALA A 347 -7.06 -9.36 15.72
N ASN A 348 -8.30 -9.83 15.51
CA ASN A 348 -8.61 -11.26 15.49
C ASN A 348 -8.65 -11.81 14.05
N THR A 349 -8.78 -10.93 13.07
CA THR A 349 -8.93 -11.25 11.65
C THR A 349 -8.02 -10.36 10.83
N VAL A 350 -7.24 -10.98 9.97
CA VAL A 350 -6.51 -10.33 8.87
C VAL A 350 -7.17 -10.74 7.56
N VAL A 351 -7.41 -9.76 6.69
CA VAL A 351 -7.95 -9.98 5.34
C VAL A 351 -6.95 -9.46 4.32
N TYR A 352 -6.52 -10.31 3.41
CA TYR A 352 -5.86 -9.93 2.17
C TYR A 352 -6.95 -9.73 1.12
N CYS A 353 -7.25 -8.45 0.85
CA CYS A 353 -8.38 -8.06 0.00
C CYS A 353 -8.04 -8.21 -1.49
N ILE A 354 -9.05 -8.08 -2.35
CA ILE A 354 -8.86 -8.06 -3.81
C ILE A 354 -7.98 -6.87 -4.25
N GLY A 355 -7.14 -7.11 -5.23
CA GLY A 355 -6.16 -6.15 -5.77
C GLY A 355 -4.96 -6.87 -6.37
N SER A 356 -4.14 -6.13 -7.11
CA SER A 356 -2.92 -6.68 -7.72
C SER A 356 -2.00 -7.27 -6.66
N LEU A 357 -1.61 -8.53 -6.83
CA LEU A 357 -0.90 -9.27 -5.79
C LEU A 357 0.40 -8.57 -5.42
N PHE A 358 1.24 -8.28 -6.42
CA PHE A 358 2.63 -7.86 -6.22
C PHE A 358 2.77 -6.35 -6.01
N THR A 359 1.82 -5.54 -6.48
CA THR A 359 1.88 -4.08 -6.34
C THR A 359 0.90 -3.50 -5.33
N SER A 360 -0.13 -4.24 -4.90
CA SER A 360 -1.08 -3.79 -3.89
C SER A 360 -0.98 -4.52 -2.55
N LEU A 361 -0.79 -5.85 -2.54
CA LEU A 361 -0.79 -6.62 -1.29
C LEU A 361 0.63 -6.81 -0.75
N ILE A 362 1.50 -7.43 -1.54
CA ILE A 362 2.86 -7.82 -1.16
C ILE A 362 3.69 -6.62 -0.62
N PRO A 363 3.60 -5.39 -1.15
CA PRO A 363 4.38 -4.26 -0.63
C PRO A 363 4.06 -3.90 0.82
N ASN A 364 2.89 -4.30 1.35
CA ASN A 364 2.58 -4.18 2.77
C ASN A 364 3.21 -5.30 3.61
N LEU A 365 3.31 -6.51 3.04
CA LEU A 365 3.68 -7.73 3.76
C LEU A 365 5.19 -7.92 3.90
N VAL A 366 5.97 -7.39 2.95
CA VAL A 366 7.44 -7.45 2.97
C VAL A 366 8.07 -6.49 4.00
N LEU A 367 7.28 -5.59 4.57
CA LEU A 367 7.75 -4.62 5.56
C LEU A 367 8.11 -5.31 6.88
N LYS A 368 9.27 -4.93 7.45
CA LYS A 368 9.81 -5.57 8.65
C LYS A 368 8.80 -5.49 9.80
N GLY A 369 8.51 -6.66 10.37
CA GLY A 369 7.60 -6.85 11.50
C GLY A 369 6.21 -7.34 11.11
N VAL A 370 5.77 -7.15 9.86
CA VAL A 370 4.41 -7.52 9.42
C VAL A 370 4.22 -9.03 9.42
N GLY A 371 5.16 -9.76 8.82
CA GLY A 371 5.09 -11.22 8.78
C GLY A 371 5.14 -11.88 10.16
N GLU A 372 5.89 -11.32 11.10
CA GLU A 372 5.91 -11.79 12.49
C GLU A 372 4.56 -11.53 13.19
N ALA A 373 4.01 -10.32 13.02
CA ALA A 373 2.72 -9.95 13.61
C ALA A 373 1.57 -10.82 13.05
N ILE A 374 1.57 -11.10 11.75
CA ILE A 374 0.58 -11.96 11.09
C ILE A 374 0.72 -13.43 11.54
N ALA A 375 1.94 -13.92 11.72
CA ALA A 375 2.19 -15.30 12.15
C ALA A 375 1.63 -15.60 13.55
N ASN A 376 1.29 -14.58 14.34
CA ASN A 376 0.76 -14.74 15.69
C ASN A 376 -0.48 -15.66 15.71
N PRO A 377 -0.46 -16.78 16.49
CA PRO A 377 -1.57 -17.72 16.55
C PRO A 377 -2.83 -17.13 17.22
N MET A 378 -2.73 -15.98 17.89
CA MET A 378 -3.88 -15.26 18.44
C MET A 378 -4.77 -14.64 17.35
N ILE A 379 -4.27 -14.50 16.13
CA ILE A 379 -5.08 -14.12 14.96
C ILE A 379 -5.77 -15.38 14.46
N ARG A 380 -7.09 -15.46 14.68
CA ARG A 380 -7.90 -16.65 14.35
C ARG A 380 -8.05 -16.83 12.85
N ASN A 381 -8.31 -15.74 12.14
CA ASN A 381 -8.67 -15.76 10.74
C ASN A 381 -7.65 -14.95 9.93
N LYS A 382 -7.09 -15.56 8.88
CA LYS A 382 -6.17 -14.95 7.92
C LYS A 382 -6.73 -15.26 6.54
N ILE A 383 -7.59 -14.38 6.05
CA ILE A 383 -8.49 -14.64 4.93
C ILE A 383 -7.91 -14.02 3.67
N LEU A 384 -7.61 -14.83 2.66
CA LEU A 384 -7.31 -14.36 1.32
C LEU A 384 -8.59 -14.34 0.49
N ILE A 385 -8.94 -13.17 -0.07
CA ILE A 385 -9.99 -13.05 -1.09
C ILE A 385 -9.29 -12.96 -2.44
N LEU A 386 -9.42 -14.01 -3.27
CA LEU A 386 -8.75 -14.06 -4.56
C LEU A 386 -9.34 -13.07 -5.57
N ASN A 387 -8.52 -12.64 -6.53
CA ASN A 387 -9.01 -11.84 -7.64
C ASN A 387 -9.94 -12.67 -8.53
N GLY A 388 -10.93 -12.00 -9.13
CA GLY A 388 -11.85 -12.66 -10.07
C GLY A 388 -11.21 -12.97 -11.42
N THR A 389 -10.13 -12.27 -11.76
CA THR A 389 -9.31 -12.45 -12.96
C THR A 389 -7.83 -12.36 -12.60
N THR A 390 -6.98 -13.08 -13.30
CA THR A 390 -5.53 -12.83 -13.28
C THR A 390 -5.21 -11.52 -14.03
N ASP A 391 -4.09 -10.91 -13.66
CA ASP A 391 -3.50 -9.73 -14.28
C ASP A 391 -2.08 -10.06 -14.79
N ARG A 392 -1.44 -9.12 -15.48
CA ARG A 392 -0.05 -9.28 -15.98
C ARG A 392 0.93 -9.69 -14.89
N GLU A 393 0.75 -9.20 -13.66
CA GLU A 393 1.62 -9.52 -12.51
C GLU A 393 1.52 -10.99 -12.08
N THR A 394 0.41 -11.65 -12.43
CA THR A 394 0.07 -13.02 -12.07
C THR A 394 -0.04 -13.96 -13.28
N GLY A 395 0.44 -13.50 -14.44
CA GLY A 395 0.72 -14.32 -15.63
C GLY A 395 2.08 -15.00 -15.55
N PRO A 396 2.71 -15.35 -16.70
CA PRO A 396 2.20 -15.17 -18.07
C PRO A 396 1.01 -16.10 -18.39
N SER A 397 0.27 -15.83 -19.48
CA SER A 397 -1.00 -16.49 -19.79
C SER A 397 -0.89 -18.00 -20.05
N ASP A 398 0.30 -18.48 -20.43
CA ASP A 398 0.63 -19.89 -20.64
C ASP A 398 0.90 -20.64 -19.33
N ASP A 399 1.40 -19.95 -18.31
CA ASP A 399 1.59 -20.47 -16.96
C ASP A 399 1.07 -19.47 -15.90
N PRO A 400 -0.26 -19.30 -15.76
CA PRO A 400 -0.84 -18.32 -14.84
C PRO A 400 -0.82 -18.82 -13.40
N PHE A 401 -0.69 -17.89 -12.45
CA PHE A 401 -0.69 -18.21 -11.02
C PHE A 401 -1.97 -18.96 -10.60
N THR A 402 -1.77 -20.06 -9.87
CA THR A 402 -2.83 -20.76 -9.17
C THR A 402 -3.12 -20.10 -7.82
N ALA A 403 -4.24 -20.47 -7.19
CA ALA A 403 -4.54 -20.01 -5.84
C ALA A 403 -3.45 -20.38 -4.81
N LEU A 404 -2.75 -21.50 -5.01
CA LEU A 404 -1.65 -21.89 -4.15
C LEU A 404 -0.46 -20.96 -4.33
N ASP A 405 -0.18 -20.51 -5.55
CA ASP A 405 0.90 -19.55 -5.83
C ASP A 405 0.61 -18.19 -5.17
N PHE A 406 -0.65 -17.74 -5.13
CA PHE A 406 -1.05 -16.55 -4.36
C PHE A 406 -0.75 -16.71 -2.87
N VAL A 407 -1.10 -17.87 -2.28
CA VAL A 407 -0.81 -18.16 -0.87
C VAL A 407 0.69 -18.24 -0.63
N GLY A 408 1.44 -18.88 -1.51
CA GLY A 408 2.90 -18.97 -1.46
C GLY A 408 3.55 -17.60 -1.54
N ALA A 409 3.11 -16.71 -2.43
CA ALA A 409 3.61 -15.34 -2.53
C ALA A 409 3.40 -14.56 -1.22
N ILE A 410 2.22 -14.67 -0.60
CA ILE A 410 1.91 -14.06 0.70
C ILE A 410 2.82 -14.62 1.81
N ALA A 411 2.97 -15.93 1.87
CA ALA A 411 3.82 -16.61 2.86
C ALA A 411 5.30 -16.21 2.69
N ASN A 412 5.80 -16.19 1.45
CA ASN A 412 7.15 -15.74 1.10
C ASN A 412 7.37 -14.29 1.51
N ALA A 413 6.45 -13.37 1.19
CA ALA A 413 6.56 -11.98 1.59
C ALA A 413 6.60 -11.80 3.12
N CYS A 414 5.80 -12.57 3.85
CA CYS A 414 5.81 -12.55 5.30
C CYS A 414 7.12 -13.11 5.88
N ALA A 415 7.70 -14.14 5.28
CA ALA A 415 9.01 -14.66 5.66
C ALA A 415 10.14 -13.66 5.35
N ASP A 416 10.08 -12.99 4.19
CA ASP A 416 11.01 -11.93 3.79
C ASP A 416 11.01 -10.76 4.76
N SER A 417 9.83 -10.36 5.27
CA SER A 417 9.69 -9.36 6.34
C SER A 417 10.47 -9.76 7.61
N ARG A 418 10.62 -11.05 7.87
CA ARG A 418 11.33 -11.60 9.05
C ARG A 418 12.81 -11.84 8.78
N GLY A 419 13.25 -11.74 7.53
CA GLY A 419 14.59 -12.16 7.13
C GLY A 419 14.79 -13.66 7.16
N TRP A 420 13.73 -14.43 6.96
CA TRP A 420 13.74 -15.89 7.01
C TRP A 420 13.78 -16.47 5.59
N HIS A 421 14.03 -17.77 5.49
CA HIS A 421 13.95 -18.49 4.22
C HIS A 421 12.49 -18.64 3.77
N LYS A 422 12.29 -18.88 2.47
CA LYS A 422 10.96 -19.16 1.92
C LYS A 422 10.34 -20.36 2.65
N PRO A 423 9.13 -20.22 3.22
CA PRO A 423 8.48 -21.28 3.96
C PRO A 423 8.13 -22.45 3.05
N SER A 424 8.11 -23.64 3.64
CA SER A 424 7.55 -24.83 2.99
C SER A 424 6.02 -24.73 2.86
N GLU A 425 5.42 -25.46 1.92
CA GLU A 425 3.96 -25.39 1.71
C GLU A 425 3.16 -25.71 2.99
N ASP A 426 3.66 -26.61 3.83
CA ASP A 426 3.05 -27.00 5.11
C ASP A 426 2.94 -25.85 6.12
N GLU A 427 3.77 -24.81 5.95
CA GLU A 427 3.79 -23.62 6.80
C GLU A 427 2.91 -22.49 6.25
N TYR A 428 2.32 -22.64 5.06
CA TYR A 428 1.45 -21.61 4.46
C TYR A 428 0.25 -21.27 5.35
N ASN A 429 -0.26 -22.24 6.12
CA ASN A 429 -1.37 -22.03 7.06
C ASN A 429 -1.04 -21.06 8.20
N LEU A 430 0.25 -20.79 8.46
CA LEU A 430 0.69 -19.78 9.41
C LEU A 430 0.33 -18.37 8.93
N TYR A 431 0.18 -18.17 7.62
CA TYR A 431 -0.04 -16.87 7.00
C TYR A 431 -1.43 -16.74 6.37
N VAL A 432 -2.03 -17.83 5.90
CA VAL A 432 -3.36 -17.85 5.29
C VAL A 432 -4.15 -19.05 5.83
N THR A 433 -5.28 -18.81 6.49
CA THR A 433 -6.15 -19.87 7.03
C THR A 433 -7.37 -20.13 6.18
N HIS A 434 -7.82 -19.15 5.41
CA HIS A 434 -9.00 -19.27 4.55
C HIS A 434 -8.73 -18.65 3.18
N VAL A 435 -9.22 -19.30 2.12
CA VAL A 435 -9.19 -18.80 0.74
C VAL A 435 -10.62 -18.70 0.22
N ILE A 436 -11.07 -17.48 -0.03
CA ILE A 436 -12.37 -17.20 -0.65
C ILE A 436 -12.15 -16.95 -2.13
N HIS A 437 -12.85 -17.69 -2.99
CA HIS A 437 -12.58 -17.67 -4.43
C HIS A 437 -13.86 -17.68 -5.27
N LEU A 438 -13.75 -17.10 -6.47
CA LEU A 438 -14.72 -17.29 -7.55
C LEU A 438 -14.29 -18.47 -8.42
N GLU A 439 -15.25 -19.12 -9.05
CA GLU A 439 -15.02 -20.16 -10.06
C GLU A 439 -15.34 -19.60 -11.45
N GLY A 440 -14.31 -19.46 -12.29
CA GLY A 440 -14.41 -18.94 -13.64
C GLY A 440 -13.18 -19.30 -14.46
N LEU A 441 -13.26 -19.14 -15.78
CA LEU A 441 -12.15 -19.47 -16.69
C LEU A 441 -10.93 -18.55 -16.49
N ALA A 442 -11.17 -17.31 -16.08
CA ALA A 442 -10.14 -16.30 -15.84
C ALA A 442 -9.70 -16.23 -14.36
N SER A 443 -10.38 -16.94 -13.44
CA SER A 443 -10.02 -16.90 -12.03
C SER A 443 -8.90 -17.89 -11.72
N PRO A 444 -8.05 -17.62 -10.71
CA PRO A 444 -6.99 -18.54 -10.31
C PRO A 444 -7.55 -19.93 -9.98
N LYS A 445 -6.90 -20.98 -10.51
CA LYS A 445 -7.30 -22.36 -10.27
C LYS A 445 -7.10 -22.72 -8.79
N VAL A 446 -8.11 -23.38 -8.20
CA VAL A 446 -8.12 -23.78 -6.78
C VAL A 446 -8.15 -25.30 -6.67
N ASP A 447 -7.10 -25.89 -6.10
CA ASP A 447 -7.08 -27.30 -5.71
C ASP A 447 -7.53 -27.46 -4.25
N LYS A 448 -8.80 -27.82 -4.05
CA LYS A 448 -9.39 -27.98 -2.73
C LYS A 448 -8.77 -29.14 -1.93
N GLN A 449 -8.33 -30.21 -2.59
CA GLN A 449 -7.74 -31.34 -1.90
C GLN A 449 -6.37 -30.96 -1.33
N LYS A 450 -5.56 -30.28 -2.14
CA LYS A 450 -4.26 -29.76 -1.71
C LYS A 450 -4.40 -28.77 -0.56
N PHE A 451 -5.32 -27.80 -0.65
CA PHE A 451 -5.56 -26.87 0.46
C PHE A 451 -6.05 -27.55 1.75
N GLY A 452 -6.89 -28.58 1.63
CA GLY A 452 -7.34 -29.37 2.78
C GLY A 452 -6.19 -30.10 3.50
N GLN A 453 -5.18 -30.59 2.76
CA GLN A 453 -3.97 -31.20 3.32
C GLN A 453 -3.10 -30.18 4.06
N LEU A 454 -3.01 -28.95 3.52
CA LEU A 454 -2.27 -27.84 4.14
C LEU A 454 -3.00 -27.20 5.33
N GLY A 455 -4.26 -27.61 5.61
CA GLY A 455 -5.07 -27.06 6.70
C GLY A 455 -5.65 -25.66 6.42
N ILE A 456 -5.82 -25.33 5.13
CA ILE A 456 -6.37 -24.06 4.65
C ILE A 456 -7.80 -24.30 4.14
N ASP A 457 -8.77 -23.57 4.67
CA ASP A 457 -10.17 -23.73 4.32
C ASP A 457 -10.51 -22.96 3.04
N THR A 458 -10.97 -23.64 1.99
CA THR A 458 -11.41 -23.00 0.74
C THR A 458 -12.92 -22.79 0.71
N ILE A 459 -13.38 -21.58 0.40
CA ILE A 459 -14.79 -21.23 0.27
C ILE A 459 -15.04 -20.72 -1.14
N ARG A 460 -15.88 -21.45 -1.89
CA ARG A 460 -16.30 -21.07 -3.24
C ARG A 460 -17.52 -20.16 -3.18
N LEU A 461 -17.47 -19.03 -3.89
CA LEU A 461 -18.59 -18.14 -4.12
C LEU A 461 -18.92 -17.99 -5.59
N TYR A 462 -20.15 -17.53 -5.85
CA TYR A 462 -20.62 -17.18 -7.19
C TYR A 462 -20.79 -15.67 -7.29
N GLY A 463 -20.52 -15.15 -8.48
CA GLY A 463 -20.63 -13.74 -8.81
C GLY A 463 -21.64 -13.50 -9.93
N PRO A 464 -22.19 -12.27 -10.05
CA PRO A 464 -22.94 -11.89 -11.24
C PRO A 464 -22.05 -12.02 -12.48
N LYS A 465 -22.62 -12.58 -13.56
CA LYS A 465 -21.96 -12.66 -14.87
C LYS A 465 -22.12 -11.31 -15.57
N ASP A 466 -21.06 -10.82 -16.21
CA ASP A 466 -21.15 -9.66 -17.07
C ASP A 466 -21.91 -9.97 -18.38
N GLU A 467 -22.16 -8.96 -19.21
CA GLU A 467 -22.84 -9.08 -20.52
C GLU A 467 -22.12 -10.02 -21.50
N LEU A 468 -20.85 -10.33 -21.25
CA LEU A 468 -20.00 -11.25 -22.01
C LEU A 468 -19.90 -12.65 -21.36
N GLY A 469 -20.68 -12.91 -20.31
CA GLY A 469 -20.72 -14.18 -19.59
C GLY A 469 -19.51 -14.45 -18.69
N ARG A 470 -18.58 -13.50 -18.56
CA ARG A 470 -17.42 -13.57 -17.67
C ARG A 470 -17.85 -13.17 -16.26
N GLY A 471 -17.84 -14.15 -15.36
CA GLY A 471 -17.93 -13.90 -13.92
C GLY A 471 -16.58 -13.40 -13.42
N GLY A 472 -16.55 -12.27 -12.70
CA GLY A 472 -15.29 -11.69 -12.20
C GLY A 472 -15.45 -10.78 -10.99
N ARG A 473 -16.67 -10.60 -10.49
CA ARG A 473 -16.98 -9.81 -9.29
C ARG A 473 -17.71 -10.66 -8.28
N TYR A 474 -17.42 -10.47 -7.01
CA TYR A 474 -18.14 -11.15 -5.95
C TYR A 474 -19.55 -10.60 -5.82
N ASP A 475 -20.52 -11.49 -5.59
CA ASP A 475 -21.83 -11.07 -5.07
C ASP A 475 -21.63 -10.50 -3.66
N ALA A 476 -22.03 -9.24 -3.45
CA ALA A 476 -21.77 -8.53 -2.21
C ALA A 476 -22.47 -9.17 -1.00
N THR A 477 -23.66 -9.74 -1.22
CA THR A 477 -24.44 -10.39 -0.16
C THR A 477 -23.81 -11.71 0.25
N ALA A 478 -23.49 -12.56 -0.72
CA ALA A 478 -22.87 -13.86 -0.47
C ALA A 478 -21.47 -13.71 0.17
N LEU A 479 -20.66 -12.77 -0.30
CA LEU A 479 -19.36 -12.48 0.29
C LEU A 479 -19.51 -11.92 1.72
N GLY A 480 -20.45 -11.01 1.95
CA GLY A 480 -20.74 -10.47 3.28
C GLY A 480 -21.16 -11.56 4.28
N GLN A 481 -22.11 -12.42 3.91
CA GLN A 481 -22.54 -13.54 4.75
C GLN A 481 -21.39 -14.52 5.05
N THR A 482 -20.53 -14.76 4.06
CA THR A 482 -19.36 -15.63 4.21
C THR A 482 -18.37 -15.03 5.20
N LEU A 483 -18.03 -13.75 5.05
CA LEU A 483 -17.12 -13.05 5.95
C LEU A 483 -17.72 -12.95 7.37
N GLU A 484 -19.00 -12.64 7.52
CA GLU A 484 -19.70 -12.65 8.81
C GLU A 484 -19.60 -14.03 9.47
N THR A 485 -19.77 -15.10 8.70
CA THR A 485 -19.68 -16.48 9.21
C THR A 485 -18.25 -16.82 9.65
N VAL A 486 -17.24 -16.50 8.84
CA VAL A 486 -15.83 -16.81 9.17
C VAL A 486 -15.36 -15.97 10.36
N VAL A 487 -15.68 -14.67 10.38
CA VAL A 487 -15.29 -13.74 11.46
C VAL A 487 -16.06 -14.04 12.76
N GLY A 488 -17.35 -14.38 12.66
CA GLY A 488 -18.23 -14.63 13.81
C GLY A 488 -18.10 -16.03 14.43
N ARG A 489 -17.47 -17.00 13.76
CA ARG A 489 -17.23 -18.34 14.31
C ARG A 489 -16.34 -18.26 15.56
N LYS A 490 -16.94 -18.50 16.74
CA LYS A 490 -16.18 -18.83 17.96
C LYS A 490 -15.56 -20.22 17.77
N ASP A 491 -14.31 -20.39 18.19
CA ASP A 491 -13.40 -21.52 17.90
C ASP A 491 -14.06 -22.92 17.89
N ILE A 492 -14.43 -23.43 16.71
CA ILE A 492 -14.92 -24.82 16.53
C ILE A 492 -13.79 -25.85 16.74
N ARG A 493 -12.51 -25.45 16.58
CA ARG A 493 -11.36 -26.34 16.79
C ARG A 493 -11.26 -26.84 18.24
N VAL A 494 -11.71 -26.04 19.21
CA VAL A 494 -11.79 -26.47 20.63
C VAL A 494 -12.93 -27.47 20.85
N ASP A 495 -14.04 -27.33 20.12
CA ASP A 495 -15.20 -28.25 20.22
C ASP A 495 -14.94 -29.62 19.59
N ARG A 496 -14.15 -29.71 18.52
CA ARG A 496 -13.72 -31.02 17.97
C ARG A 496 -12.81 -31.76 18.95
N SER A 497 -11.93 -31.07 19.68
CA SER A 497 -11.07 -31.69 20.69
C SER A 497 -11.84 -32.16 21.92
N ARG A 498 -12.98 -31.54 22.26
CA ARG A 498 -13.81 -31.94 23.42
C ARG A 498 -14.72 -33.14 23.15
N ARG A 499 -15.06 -33.43 21.89
CA ARG A 499 -15.90 -34.58 21.53
C ARG A 499 -15.14 -35.91 21.49
N ASN A 500 -13.80 -35.90 21.45
CA ASN A 500 -12.99 -37.11 21.36
C ASN A 500 -12.50 -37.68 22.72
N THR A 501 -12.93 -37.10 23.85
CA THR A 501 -12.51 -37.55 25.21
C THR A 501 -13.64 -38.16 26.06
N LEU A 502 -14.78 -38.54 25.45
CA LEU A 502 -15.88 -39.21 26.14
C LEU A 502 -16.33 -40.47 25.40
N VAL A 503 -15.39 -41.40 25.19
CA VAL A 503 -15.69 -42.83 25.08
C VAL A 503 -14.56 -43.58 25.78
N GLY A 504 -14.85 -44.05 26.99
CA GLY A 504 -13.99 -44.84 27.86
C GLY A 504 -14.83 -45.40 28.99
#